data_AF-Q3UQK2-F1
#
_entry.id   AF-Q3UQK2-F1
#
_cell.length_a   1.000
_cell.length_b   1.000
_cell.length_c   1.000
_cell.angle_alpha   90.00
_cell.angle_beta   90.00
_cell.angle_gamma   90.00
#
_symmetry.space_group_name_H-M   'P 1'
#
loop_
_entity.id
_entity.type
_entity.pdbx_description
1 polymer ?
#
loop_
_entity_poly.entity_id
_entity_poly.type
_entity_poly.pdbx_seq_one_letter_code
_entity_poly.pdbx_strand_id
1 'polypeptide(L)'
;YGPQCNRTCQCVHGICDNRLDSDGSCLPGTCREGTAGRFCDKQTSACGPYMQFCHIHATCEYSNETASCVCNDGYEGDGTLCSKKDPCLGSTSRGGCSPNAECIQASTGTYSCVCQRGWTGNGRDCVEINSCLLPSSGGCHDNATCLYVGPGQNECECKKGFRGNGIDCEPIISCLEQIEKCHPLATCQYTLSGVWSCVCQEGYEGNGVLCYGNVLMELSFLSEAAVFYQWINNASLQSMLSATSNLTVLVPSLQAIKDMDQNEKSFWLSRNNIPALIKYHTLLGTYRVADLQTLPSSHMLATSLQGSFLRLDKADGNITIEGASFVDGDNAATNGVVHIINKTLMETLFIRSDFAITHSTCICSGASVICDLTYIFFLVYANILRGTSLKSRTRGKAICYHYLLPSLNYCI
;
A
#
# COMPACT_ATOMS: atom_id res chain seq x y z
N TYR A 1 5.80 22.98 -89.33
CA TYR A 1 5.15 21.67 -89.50
C TYR A 1 3.63 21.83 -89.40
N GLY A 2 2.87 20.75 -89.60
CA GLY A 2 1.41 20.73 -89.46
C GLY A 2 0.65 21.06 -90.76
N PRO A 3 -0.66 20.78 -90.84
CA PRO A 3 -1.43 20.76 -92.08
C PRO A 3 -1.56 22.13 -92.78
N GLN A 4 -1.26 23.21 -92.06
CA GLN A 4 -1.29 24.60 -92.54
C GLN A 4 0.11 25.25 -92.52
N CYS A 5 1.18 24.48 -92.31
CA CYS A 5 2.58 24.93 -92.20
C CYS A 5 2.84 26.08 -91.20
N ASN A 6 1.93 26.35 -90.29
CA ASN A 6 1.96 27.51 -89.40
C ASN A 6 2.49 27.20 -87.99
N ARG A 7 2.91 25.95 -87.71
CA ARG A 7 3.47 25.56 -86.41
C ARG A 7 5.00 25.58 -86.41
N THR A 8 5.57 26.24 -85.40
CA THR A 8 7.02 26.32 -85.16
C THR A 8 7.56 25.01 -84.62
N CYS A 9 8.63 24.51 -85.23
CA CYS A 9 9.32 23.30 -84.81
C CYS A 9 9.83 23.37 -83.36
N GLN A 10 9.62 22.28 -82.61
CA GLN A 10 10.13 22.13 -81.24
C GLN A 10 11.51 21.49 -81.19
N CYS A 11 12.02 21.01 -82.33
CA CYS A 11 13.38 20.53 -82.49
C CYS A 11 14.42 21.60 -82.12
N VAL A 12 15.22 21.34 -81.06
CA VAL A 12 16.15 22.34 -80.50
C VAL A 12 17.54 22.23 -81.13
N HIS A 13 18.13 21.03 -81.09
CA HIS A 13 19.50 20.77 -81.51
C HIS A 13 19.60 19.74 -82.65
N GLY A 14 18.64 19.76 -83.58
CA GLY A 14 18.66 18.90 -84.78
C GLY A 14 17.99 19.55 -85.98
N ILE A 15 17.71 18.76 -87.02
CA ILE A 15 16.97 19.22 -88.20
C ILE A 15 15.49 18.91 -87.98
N CYS A 16 14.63 19.93 -88.04
CA CYS A 16 13.20 19.71 -87.85
C CYS A 16 12.56 18.93 -89.00
N ASP A 17 11.71 17.96 -88.66
CA ASP A 17 10.75 17.36 -89.58
C ASP A 17 9.58 18.33 -89.83
N ASN A 18 9.65 19.02 -90.96
CA ASN A 18 8.68 20.08 -91.31
C ASN A 18 7.49 19.58 -92.15
N ARG A 19 7.30 18.27 -92.33
CA ARG A 19 6.17 17.71 -93.10
C ARG A 19 4.81 18.12 -92.54
N LEU A 20 3.78 18.03 -93.39
CA LEU A 20 2.40 18.42 -93.07
C LEU A 20 1.77 17.53 -91.98
N ASP A 21 2.17 16.26 -91.93
CA ASP A 21 1.74 15.22 -90.99
C ASP A 21 2.70 15.03 -89.80
N SER A 22 3.82 15.76 -89.78
CA SER A 22 4.78 15.73 -88.69
C SER A 22 4.25 16.47 -87.45
N ASP A 23 4.75 16.08 -86.28
CA ASP A 23 4.50 16.72 -84.99
C ASP A 23 5.55 17.78 -84.62
N GLY A 24 6.48 18.09 -85.53
CA GLY A 24 7.54 19.08 -85.31
C GLY A 24 8.75 18.57 -84.53
N SER A 25 8.88 17.24 -84.44
CA SER A 25 10.07 16.54 -83.93
C SER A 25 11.29 16.72 -84.84
N CYS A 26 12.47 16.37 -84.32
CA CYS A 26 13.67 16.32 -85.15
C CYS A 26 13.64 15.07 -86.03
N LEU A 27 14.14 15.19 -87.26
CA LEU A 27 14.36 14.05 -88.15
C LEU A 27 15.30 13.04 -87.47
N PRO A 28 15.01 11.72 -87.56
CA PRO A 28 15.88 10.69 -86.98
C PRO A 28 17.33 10.84 -87.46
N GLY A 29 18.28 10.78 -86.52
CA GLY A 29 19.71 10.86 -86.82
C GLY A 29 20.26 12.27 -87.08
N THR A 30 19.47 13.33 -86.84
CA THR A 30 19.90 14.72 -87.09
C THR A 30 20.28 15.51 -85.83
N CYS A 31 20.20 14.91 -84.64
CA CYS A 31 20.67 15.54 -83.41
C CYS A 31 22.16 15.84 -83.47
N ARG A 32 22.57 17.02 -83.00
CA ARG A 32 23.97 17.38 -82.83
C ARG A 32 24.64 16.47 -81.79
N GLU A 33 25.95 16.26 -81.94
CA GLU A 33 26.74 15.47 -81.00
C GLU A 33 26.49 15.90 -79.54
N GLY A 34 26.25 14.92 -78.67
CA GLY A 34 25.94 15.13 -77.26
C GLY A 34 24.47 15.45 -76.95
N THR A 35 23.57 15.41 -77.94
CA THR A 35 22.12 15.62 -77.76
C THR A 35 21.31 14.44 -78.31
N ALA A 36 20.21 14.11 -77.64
CA ALA A 36 19.34 12.99 -77.98
C ALA A 36 17.87 13.27 -77.60
N GLY A 37 16.97 12.37 -77.98
CA GLY A 37 15.53 12.50 -77.75
C GLY A 37 14.77 12.98 -78.99
N ARG A 38 13.44 12.87 -78.95
CA ARG A 38 12.53 13.17 -80.07
C ARG A 38 12.66 14.62 -80.57
N PHE A 39 13.08 15.55 -79.71
CA PHE A 39 13.29 16.96 -80.04
C PHE A 39 14.76 17.40 -79.89
N CYS A 40 15.70 16.46 -79.74
CA CYS A 40 17.13 16.70 -79.46
C CYS A 40 17.35 17.69 -78.30
N ASP A 41 16.51 17.60 -77.27
CA ASP A 41 16.46 18.48 -76.10
C ASP A 41 17.21 17.89 -74.89
N LYS A 42 17.57 16.61 -74.94
CA LYS A 42 18.28 15.92 -73.84
C LYS A 42 19.77 15.85 -74.10
N GLN A 43 20.58 16.24 -73.12
CA GLN A 43 22.04 16.19 -73.20
C GLN A 43 22.55 14.81 -72.73
N THR A 44 23.33 14.12 -73.56
CA THR A 44 23.67 12.70 -73.34
C THR A 44 25.08 12.34 -73.82
N SER A 45 25.59 11.19 -73.38
CA SER A 45 26.86 10.60 -73.86
C SER A 45 26.60 9.26 -74.55
N ALA A 46 27.36 8.96 -75.62
CA ALA A 46 27.19 7.75 -76.41
C ALA A 46 27.74 6.51 -75.70
N CYS A 47 26.96 5.43 -75.69
CA CYS A 47 27.25 4.16 -75.01
C CYS A 47 26.94 2.98 -75.96
N GLY A 48 27.97 2.19 -76.30
CA GLY A 48 27.86 0.98 -77.12
C GLY A 48 27.80 1.19 -78.64
N PRO A 49 27.89 0.09 -79.42
CA PRO A 49 27.83 0.10 -80.89
C PRO A 49 26.42 0.36 -81.45
N TYR A 50 25.38 0.27 -80.60
CA TYR A 50 23.98 0.51 -80.93
C TYR A 50 23.45 1.79 -80.26
N MET A 51 24.12 2.94 -80.45
CA MET A 51 23.66 4.30 -80.15
C MET A 51 22.68 4.46 -78.95
N GLN A 52 23.02 3.91 -77.78
CA GLN A 52 22.27 4.16 -76.56
C GLN A 52 22.89 5.38 -75.87
N PHE A 53 22.04 6.27 -75.38
CA PHE A 53 22.45 7.54 -74.82
C PHE A 53 22.20 7.53 -73.30
N CYS A 54 23.27 7.61 -72.51
CA CYS A 54 23.17 7.69 -71.06
C CYS A 54 22.97 9.14 -70.60
N HIS A 55 22.32 9.31 -69.45
CA HIS A 55 22.23 10.61 -68.79
C HIS A 55 23.64 11.18 -68.52
N ILE A 56 23.81 12.50 -68.49
CA ILE A 56 25.10 13.15 -68.21
C ILE A 56 25.72 12.75 -66.85
N HIS A 57 24.86 12.35 -65.91
CA HIS A 57 25.26 11.84 -64.59
C HIS A 57 25.17 10.31 -64.49
N ALA A 58 25.34 9.60 -65.60
CA ALA A 58 25.42 8.14 -65.65
C ALA A 58 26.67 7.68 -66.40
N THR A 59 27.19 6.53 -65.99
CA THR A 59 28.32 5.83 -66.62
C THR A 59 27.80 4.61 -67.36
N CYS A 60 28.38 4.36 -68.53
CA CYS A 60 28.08 3.20 -69.37
C CYS A 60 28.87 1.99 -68.87
N GLU A 61 28.19 0.94 -68.42
CA GLU A 61 28.80 -0.34 -68.02
C GLU A 61 28.46 -1.43 -69.04
N TYR A 62 29.42 -2.32 -69.31
CA TYR A 62 29.23 -3.47 -70.21
C TYR A 62 29.19 -4.75 -69.39
N SER A 63 28.03 -5.40 -69.36
CA SER A 63 27.87 -6.72 -68.74
C SER A 63 27.20 -7.69 -69.71
N ASN A 64 27.79 -8.89 -69.87
CA ASN A 64 27.27 -9.98 -70.71
C ASN A 64 26.79 -9.53 -72.11
N GLU A 65 27.62 -8.81 -72.86
CA GLU A 65 27.34 -8.32 -74.23
C GLU A 65 26.22 -7.27 -74.36
N THR A 66 25.67 -6.79 -73.23
CA THR A 66 24.69 -5.70 -73.17
C THR A 66 25.30 -4.47 -72.50
N ALA A 67 25.09 -3.30 -73.12
CA ALA A 67 25.46 -2.02 -72.55
C ALA A 67 24.32 -1.49 -71.67
N SER A 68 24.61 -1.08 -70.44
CA SER A 68 23.64 -0.51 -69.49
C SER A 68 24.16 0.79 -68.89
N CYS A 69 23.28 1.79 -68.79
CA CYS A 69 23.60 3.04 -68.09
C CYS A 69 23.36 2.87 -66.59
N VAL A 70 24.35 3.23 -65.78
CA VAL A 70 24.26 3.23 -64.31
C VAL A 70 24.48 4.65 -63.82
N CYS A 71 23.58 5.18 -63.00
CA CYS A 71 23.76 6.53 -62.45
C CYS A 71 25.05 6.60 -61.63
N ASN A 72 25.79 7.71 -61.78
CA ASN A 72 27.03 7.96 -61.04
C ASN A 72 26.75 8.06 -59.53
N ASP A 73 27.78 7.82 -58.71
CA ASP A 73 27.70 7.97 -57.26
C ASP A 73 27.08 9.32 -56.85
N GLY A 74 26.06 9.25 -55.98
CA GLY A 74 25.29 10.42 -55.55
C GLY A 74 24.07 10.76 -56.42
N TYR A 75 23.81 9.99 -57.47
CA TYR A 75 22.62 10.09 -58.31
C TYR A 75 21.81 8.78 -58.29
N GLU A 76 20.50 8.87 -58.45
CA GLU A 76 19.58 7.74 -58.52
C GLU A 76 18.64 7.88 -59.73
N GLY A 77 18.20 6.75 -60.28
CA GLY A 77 17.38 6.71 -61.49
C GLY A 77 17.62 5.45 -62.33
N ASP A 78 17.17 5.45 -63.58
CA ASP A 78 17.24 4.32 -64.51
C ASP A 78 18.49 4.33 -65.42
N GLY A 79 19.44 5.25 -65.16
CA GLY A 79 20.65 5.45 -65.97
C GLY A 79 20.45 6.32 -67.22
N THR A 80 19.23 6.43 -67.74
CA THR A 80 18.88 7.34 -68.84
C THR A 80 18.31 8.67 -68.33
N LEU A 81 17.78 8.66 -67.12
CA LEU A 81 17.40 9.83 -66.32
C LEU A 81 17.96 9.63 -64.91
N CYS A 82 18.91 10.46 -64.50
CA CYS A 82 19.52 10.41 -63.17
C CYS A 82 19.31 11.73 -62.44
N SER A 83 18.63 11.68 -61.30
CA SER A 83 18.45 12.81 -60.39
C SER A 83 19.41 12.69 -59.20
N LYS A 84 19.80 13.82 -58.62
CA LYS A 84 20.63 13.82 -57.40
C LYS A 84 19.87 13.06 -56.30
N LYS A 85 20.53 12.07 -55.69
CA LYS A 85 19.94 11.27 -54.62
C LYS A 85 19.55 12.18 -53.46
N ASP A 86 18.28 12.15 -53.06
CA ASP A 86 17.84 12.89 -51.87
C ASP A 86 18.36 12.15 -50.63
N PRO A 87 19.28 12.75 -49.85
CA PRO A 87 19.82 12.09 -48.68
C PRO A 87 18.76 11.78 -47.62
N CYS A 88 17.66 12.53 -47.59
CA CYS A 88 16.58 12.36 -46.62
C CYS A 88 15.52 11.32 -47.06
N LEU A 89 15.43 10.99 -48.36
CA LEU A 89 14.44 10.04 -48.90
C LEU A 89 15.04 8.69 -49.34
N GLY A 90 16.31 8.65 -49.75
CA GLY A 90 16.87 7.53 -50.53
C GLY A 90 17.77 6.53 -49.79
N SER A 91 17.85 6.52 -48.46
CA SER A 91 18.65 5.56 -47.70
C SER A 91 17.82 4.95 -46.58
N THR A 92 18.04 3.67 -46.27
CA THR A 92 17.32 2.73 -45.38
C THR A 92 16.95 3.28 -43.98
N SER A 93 17.28 4.54 -43.65
CA SER A 93 16.92 5.22 -42.40
C SER A 93 16.92 6.76 -42.53
N ARG A 94 16.16 7.38 -43.45
CA ARG A 94 16.04 8.86 -43.57
C ARG A 94 17.38 9.60 -43.52
N GLY A 95 18.36 9.15 -44.30
CA GLY A 95 19.72 9.73 -44.30
C GLY A 95 20.64 9.32 -43.14
N GLY A 96 20.23 8.33 -42.34
CA GLY A 96 20.92 7.89 -41.13
C GLY A 96 20.67 8.80 -39.92
N CYS A 97 19.51 9.48 -39.90
CA CYS A 97 19.04 10.24 -38.74
C CYS A 97 18.33 9.33 -37.73
N SER A 98 18.31 9.75 -36.46
CA SER A 98 17.54 9.08 -35.40
C SER A 98 16.06 8.96 -35.79
N PRO A 99 15.33 7.94 -35.32
CA PRO A 99 13.88 7.88 -35.46
C PRO A 99 13.14 9.13 -34.95
N ASN A 100 13.72 9.78 -33.92
CA ASN A 100 13.22 10.97 -33.24
C ASN A 100 13.94 12.25 -33.72
N ALA A 101 14.44 12.26 -34.95
CA ALA A 101 15.06 13.43 -35.59
C ALA A 101 14.40 13.74 -36.94
N GLU A 102 14.49 15.00 -37.32
CA GLU A 102 14.09 15.52 -38.63
C GLU A 102 15.34 15.74 -39.51
N CYS A 103 15.27 15.28 -40.75
CA CYS A 103 16.32 15.49 -41.74
C CYS A 103 16.04 16.80 -42.48
N ILE A 104 16.89 17.81 -42.28
CA ILE A 104 16.75 19.13 -42.91
C ILE A 104 17.84 19.34 -43.96
N GLN A 105 17.47 19.97 -45.08
CA GLN A 105 18.42 20.33 -46.12
C GLN A 105 19.21 21.56 -45.68
N ALA A 106 20.54 21.46 -45.67
CA ALA A 106 21.43 22.56 -45.31
C ALA A 106 21.78 23.41 -46.55
N SER A 107 22.15 24.67 -46.33
CA SER A 107 22.31 25.75 -47.33
C SER A 107 23.38 25.53 -48.42
N THR A 108 24.05 24.38 -48.45
CA THR A 108 25.11 24.03 -49.41
C THR A 108 24.89 22.69 -50.13
N GLY A 109 23.63 22.22 -50.18
CA GLY A 109 23.30 20.95 -50.83
C GLY A 109 23.76 19.72 -50.04
N THR A 110 24.07 19.91 -48.75
CA THR A 110 24.25 18.91 -47.71
C THR A 110 22.95 18.76 -46.90
N TYR A 111 22.89 17.79 -45.99
CA TYR A 111 21.74 17.56 -45.10
C TYR A 111 22.24 17.44 -43.66
N SER A 112 21.37 17.77 -42.71
CA SER A 112 21.65 17.64 -41.28
C SER A 112 20.46 16.99 -40.57
N CYS A 113 20.74 16.25 -39.51
CA CYS A 113 19.71 15.69 -38.64
C CYS A 113 19.55 16.59 -37.42
N VAL A 114 18.31 16.96 -37.09
CA VAL A 114 18.00 17.75 -35.89
C VAL A 114 17.01 16.98 -35.03
N CYS A 115 17.32 16.78 -33.76
CA CYS A 115 16.40 16.08 -32.85
C CYS A 115 15.05 16.80 -32.77
N GLN A 116 13.98 16.04 -32.72
CA GLN A 116 12.62 16.56 -32.56
C GLN A 116 12.46 17.24 -31.19
N ARG A 117 11.42 18.07 -31.05
CA ARG A 117 11.10 18.71 -29.76
C ARG A 117 10.93 17.64 -28.67
N GLY A 118 11.55 17.89 -27.52
CA GLY A 118 11.57 16.95 -26.39
C GLY A 118 12.70 15.92 -26.41
N TRP A 119 13.58 15.97 -27.42
CA TRP A 119 14.76 15.12 -27.55
C TRP A 119 16.03 15.97 -27.66
N THR A 120 17.16 15.45 -27.17
CA THR A 120 18.46 16.12 -27.24
C THR A 120 19.53 15.19 -27.80
N GLY A 121 20.57 15.74 -28.42
CA GLY A 121 21.66 14.96 -29.02
C GLY A 121 22.19 15.54 -30.32
N ASN A 122 22.83 14.70 -31.14
CA ASN A 122 23.50 15.10 -32.38
C ASN A 122 22.64 14.90 -33.65
N GLY A 123 21.37 14.52 -33.49
CA GLY A 123 20.44 14.25 -34.59
C GLY A 123 20.51 12.82 -35.17
N ARG A 124 21.64 12.12 -35.03
CA ARG A 124 21.76 10.69 -35.35
C ARG A 124 21.42 9.82 -34.14
N ASP A 125 21.84 10.28 -32.97
CA ASP A 125 21.53 9.76 -31.65
C ASP A 125 20.77 10.85 -30.88
N CYS A 126 19.48 10.64 -30.70
CA CYS A 126 18.62 11.54 -29.94
C CYS A 126 18.12 10.78 -28.70
N VAL A 127 18.39 11.34 -27.53
CA VAL A 127 17.95 10.82 -26.23
C VAL A 127 16.80 11.67 -25.70
N GLU A 128 15.90 11.04 -24.97
CA GLU A 128 14.73 11.70 -24.40
C GLU A 128 15.14 12.75 -23.36
N ILE A 129 14.49 13.91 -23.39
CA ILE A 129 14.65 14.92 -22.34
C ILE A 129 13.64 14.58 -21.24
N ASN A 130 14.12 14.18 -20.07
CA ASN A 130 13.26 14.11 -18.90
C ASN A 130 13.22 15.49 -18.22
N SER A 131 12.12 16.22 -18.42
CA SER A 131 11.94 17.56 -17.85
C SER A 131 12.05 17.60 -16.33
N CYS A 132 11.68 16.51 -15.63
CA CYS A 132 11.75 16.42 -14.17
C CYS A 132 13.19 16.29 -13.64
N LEU A 133 14.15 15.91 -14.48
CA LEU A 133 15.57 15.84 -14.12
C LEU A 133 16.33 17.14 -14.44
N LEU A 134 15.65 18.12 -15.04
CA LEU A 134 16.25 19.43 -15.29
C LEU A 134 16.35 20.24 -13.99
N PRO A 135 17.25 21.24 -13.91
CA PRO A 135 17.44 22.05 -12.70
C PRO A 135 16.18 22.76 -12.19
N SER A 136 15.22 23.05 -13.08
CA SER A 136 13.94 23.66 -12.74
C SER A 136 12.84 22.64 -12.38
N SER A 137 13.15 21.35 -12.23
CA SER A 137 12.19 20.27 -11.96
C SER A 137 10.96 20.31 -12.89
N GLY A 138 11.20 20.57 -14.18
CA GLY A 138 10.14 20.69 -15.18
C GLY A 138 9.23 21.92 -15.01
N GLY A 139 9.62 22.89 -14.18
CA GLY A 139 8.81 24.08 -13.87
C GLY A 139 7.72 23.82 -12.81
N CYS A 140 7.78 22.70 -12.08
CA CYS A 140 6.86 22.44 -10.98
C CYS A 140 7.20 23.25 -9.73
N HIS A 141 6.18 23.52 -8.91
CA HIS A 141 6.35 24.17 -7.60
C HIS A 141 7.24 23.33 -6.67
N ASP A 142 7.92 23.94 -5.70
CA ASP A 142 8.71 23.23 -4.69
C ASP A 142 7.86 22.25 -3.85
N ASN A 143 6.58 22.60 -3.65
CA ASN A 143 5.57 21.76 -3.01
C ASN A 143 4.76 20.90 -3.99
N ALA A 144 5.29 20.62 -5.18
CA ALA A 144 4.72 19.69 -6.14
C ALA A 144 5.69 18.54 -6.46
N THR A 145 5.14 17.46 -6.95
CA THR A 145 5.84 16.31 -7.52
C THR A 145 5.79 16.43 -9.04
N CYS A 146 6.95 16.35 -9.68
CA CYS A 146 7.04 16.32 -11.14
C CYS A 146 6.82 14.89 -11.65
N LEU A 147 5.89 14.74 -12.59
CA LEU A 147 5.53 13.49 -13.23
C LEU A 147 5.98 13.52 -14.70
N TYR A 148 6.86 12.60 -15.08
CA TYR A 148 7.30 12.48 -16.46
C TYR A 148 6.19 11.83 -17.30
N VAL A 149 5.67 12.55 -18.30
CA VAL A 149 4.62 12.04 -19.20
C VAL A 149 5.15 11.69 -20.59
N GLY A 150 6.32 12.20 -20.95
CA GLY A 150 7.00 11.87 -22.19
C GLY A 150 8.15 12.81 -22.52
N PRO A 151 8.84 12.60 -23.65
CA PRO A 151 10.03 13.37 -24.01
C PRO A 151 9.75 14.88 -24.04
N GLY A 152 10.44 15.63 -23.17
CA GLY A 152 10.27 17.08 -22.98
C GLY A 152 8.96 17.51 -22.34
N GLN A 153 8.14 16.59 -21.84
CA GLN A 153 6.83 16.86 -21.25
C GLN A 153 6.77 16.34 -19.82
N ASN A 154 6.12 17.11 -18.96
CA ASN A 154 5.86 16.76 -17.58
C ASN A 154 4.52 17.34 -17.12
N GLU A 155 3.95 16.68 -16.13
CA GLU A 155 2.84 17.19 -15.34
C GLU A 155 3.33 17.45 -13.92
N CYS A 156 2.66 18.35 -13.21
CA CYS A 156 2.99 18.70 -11.83
C CYS A 156 1.78 18.41 -10.96
N GLU A 157 1.99 17.69 -9.86
CA GLU A 157 0.94 17.37 -8.89
C GLU A 157 1.32 17.92 -7.51
N CYS A 158 0.46 18.71 -6.87
CA CYS A 158 0.77 19.23 -5.54
C CYS A 158 0.97 18.09 -4.52
N LYS A 159 2.01 18.20 -3.69
CA LYS A 159 2.31 17.25 -2.62
C LYS A 159 1.18 17.21 -1.61
N LYS A 160 1.12 16.11 -0.85
CA LYS A 160 0.13 15.91 0.22
C LYS A 160 0.10 17.11 1.16
N GLY A 161 -1.09 17.73 1.30
CA GLY A 161 -1.30 18.91 2.14
C GLY A 161 -1.30 20.24 1.38
N PHE A 162 -1.09 20.21 0.06
CA PHE A 162 -1.17 21.37 -0.82
C PHE A 162 -2.21 21.16 -1.92
N ARG A 163 -2.78 22.25 -2.43
CA ARG A 163 -3.71 22.28 -3.56
C ARG A 163 -3.27 23.31 -4.59
N GLY A 164 -3.74 23.13 -5.82
CA GLY A 164 -3.40 24.01 -6.95
C GLY A 164 -3.19 23.20 -8.20
N ASN A 165 -2.48 23.78 -9.17
CA ASN A 165 -2.22 23.19 -10.49
C ASN A 165 -0.84 22.52 -10.61
N GLY A 166 -0.11 22.36 -9.49
CA GLY A 166 1.23 21.80 -9.47
C GLY A 166 2.36 22.79 -9.82
N ILE A 167 2.05 23.91 -10.47
CA ILE A 167 3.00 25.02 -10.70
C ILE A 167 2.88 26.06 -9.58
N ASP A 168 1.66 26.31 -9.12
CA ASP A 168 1.33 27.08 -7.92
C ASP A 168 0.61 26.16 -6.95
N CYS A 169 1.27 25.85 -5.82
CA CYS A 169 0.70 24.99 -4.78
C CYS A 169 0.58 25.76 -3.46
N GLU A 170 -0.65 25.96 -3.01
CA GLU A 170 -0.97 26.59 -1.73
C GLU A 170 -1.32 25.54 -0.66
N PRO A 171 -1.01 25.78 0.62
CA PRO A 171 -1.40 24.87 1.69
C PRO A 171 -2.92 24.66 1.75
N ILE A 172 -3.37 23.43 1.99
CA ILE A 172 -4.79 23.15 2.23
C ILE A 172 -5.12 23.56 3.67
N ILE A 173 -5.81 24.69 3.78
CA ILE A 173 -6.18 25.29 5.08
C ILE A 173 -7.58 24.84 5.52
N SER A 174 -8.43 24.36 4.61
CA SER A 174 -9.84 24.08 4.91
C SER A 174 -10.08 22.65 5.45
N CYS A 175 -10.86 22.55 6.53
CA CYS A 175 -11.35 21.28 7.07
C CYS A 175 -12.31 20.55 6.12
N LEU A 176 -12.98 21.28 5.22
CA LEU A 176 -14.01 20.76 4.32
C LEU A 176 -13.43 19.90 3.18
N GLU A 177 -12.16 20.10 2.83
CA GLU A 177 -11.47 19.35 1.78
C GLU A 177 -10.75 18.10 2.31
N GLN A 178 -10.94 17.74 3.60
CA GLN A 178 -10.12 16.74 4.31
C GLN A 178 -10.96 15.65 5.01
N ILE A 179 -12.13 15.30 4.47
CA ILE A 179 -13.14 14.41 5.08
C ILE A 179 -12.57 13.04 5.52
N GLU A 180 -11.54 12.53 4.85
CA GLU A 180 -10.93 11.23 5.16
C GLU A 180 -9.66 11.29 6.02
N LYS A 181 -9.27 12.47 6.53
CA LYS A 181 -7.98 12.61 7.24
C LYS A 181 -8.06 12.55 8.76
N CYS A 182 -9.24 12.81 9.34
CA CYS A 182 -9.45 12.68 10.77
C CYS A 182 -10.03 11.31 11.12
N HIS A 183 -9.78 10.85 12.34
CA HIS A 183 -10.48 9.69 12.87
C HIS A 183 -12.00 9.91 12.77
N PRO A 184 -12.82 8.86 12.53
CA PRO A 184 -14.29 9.01 12.50
C PRO A 184 -14.88 9.61 13.80
N LEU A 185 -14.13 9.48 14.90
CA LEU A 185 -14.47 10.03 16.23
C LEU A 185 -13.70 11.32 16.54
N ALA A 186 -13.22 12.03 15.52
CA ALA A 186 -12.56 13.32 15.65
C ALA A 186 -13.27 14.38 14.81
N THR A 187 -13.15 15.63 15.22
CA THR A 187 -13.64 16.80 14.51
C THR A 187 -12.46 17.67 14.09
N CYS A 188 -12.44 18.10 12.84
CA CYS A 188 -11.45 19.05 12.36
C CYS A 188 -11.75 20.44 12.91
N GLN A 189 -10.76 21.06 13.57
CA GLN A 189 -10.86 22.40 14.13
C GLN A 189 -9.71 23.28 13.64
N TYR A 190 -9.96 24.58 13.47
CA TYR A 190 -8.94 25.56 13.14
C TYR A 190 -8.12 25.92 14.39
N THR A 191 -6.80 25.89 14.28
CA THR A 191 -5.88 26.41 15.28
C THR A 191 -5.61 27.90 15.05
N LEU A 192 -5.28 28.64 16.11
CA LEU A 192 -5.01 30.10 16.06
C LEU A 192 -3.86 30.48 15.10
N SER A 193 -3.02 29.51 14.72
CA SER A 193 -1.92 29.65 13.76
C SER A 193 -2.34 29.60 12.29
N GLY A 194 -3.64 29.43 11.99
CA GLY A 194 -4.14 29.27 10.62
C GLY A 194 -3.93 27.87 10.03
N VAL A 195 -3.52 26.91 10.85
CA VAL A 195 -3.43 25.47 10.51
C VAL A 195 -4.69 24.78 11.06
N TRP A 196 -5.10 23.66 10.47
CA TRP A 196 -6.18 22.83 11.01
C TRP A 196 -5.61 21.62 11.75
N SER A 197 -6.35 21.12 12.74
CA SER A 197 -5.99 19.91 13.48
C SER A 197 -7.23 19.05 13.74
N CYS A 198 -7.07 17.73 13.70
CA CYS A 198 -8.10 16.82 14.18
C CYS A 198 -8.10 16.82 15.71
N VAL A 199 -9.28 16.97 16.31
CA VAL A 199 -9.47 16.94 17.76
C VAL A 199 -10.46 15.82 18.06
N CYS A 200 -10.09 14.87 18.92
CA CYS A 200 -10.99 13.78 19.32
C CYS A 200 -12.28 14.34 19.95
N GLN A 201 -13.41 13.70 19.69
CA GLN A 201 -14.70 14.06 20.27
C GLN A 201 -14.67 13.90 21.81
N GLU A 202 -15.62 14.53 22.47
CA GLU A 202 -15.75 14.46 23.93
C GLU A 202 -15.84 13.00 24.41
N GLY A 203 -15.00 12.64 25.39
CA GLY A 203 -14.89 11.28 25.94
C GLY A 203 -13.87 10.37 25.24
N TYR A 204 -13.20 10.85 24.19
CA TYR A 204 -12.11 10.15 23.49
C TYR A 204 -10.79 10.87 23.65
N GLU A 205 -9.69 10.13 23.62
CA GLU A 205 -8.32 10.66 23.66
C GLU A 205 -7.50 10.18 22.48
N GLY A 206 -6.43 10.91 22.16
CA GLY A 206 -5.52 10.57 21.08
C GLY A 206 -5.01 11.80 20.35
N ASN A 207 -4.53 11.61 19.12
CA ASN A 207 -3.94 12.67 18.30
C ASN A 207 -4.91 13.21 17.22
N GLY A 208 -6.19 12.81 17.28
CA GLY A 208 -7.22 13.20 16.32
C GLY A 208 -7.21 12.42 15.00
N VAL A 209 -6.09 11.78 14.65
CA VAL A 209 -6.01 10.79 13.55
C VAL A 209 -6.31 9.39 14.07
N LEU A 210 -5.89 9.12 15.31
CA LEU A 210 -6.26 7.98 16.13
C LEU A 210 -6.97 8.53 17.37
N CYS A 211 -8.19 8.06 17.62
CA CYS A 211 -8.94 8.37 18.84
C CYS A 211 -9.45 7.07 19.46
N TYR A 212 -9.19 6.89 20.75
CA TYR A 212 -9.62 5.73 21.53
C TYR A 212 -10.47 6.19 22.72
N GLY A 213 -11.44 5.36 23.10
CA GLY A 213 -12.38 5.58 24.19
C GLY A 213 -11.91 4.92 25.48
N ASN A 214 -12.86 4.70 26.39
CA ASN A 214 -12.59 3.92 27.62
C ASN A 214 -12.42 2.42 27.29
N VAL A 215 -11.90 1.66 28.25
CA VAL A 215 -11.61 0.23 28.12
C VAL A 215 -12.80 -0.57 27.59
N LEU A 216 -14.02 -0.28 28.04
CA LEU A 216 -15.20 -0.98 27.55
C LEU A 216 -15.46 -0.73 26.06
N MET A 217 -15.26 0.51 25.60
CA MET A 217 -15.38 0.87 24.18
C MET A 217 -14.30 0.17 23.36
N GLU A 218 -13.03 0.22 23.79
CA GLU A 218 -11.92 -0.43 23.08
C GLU A 218 -12.14 -1.94 22.95
N LEU A 219 -12.58 -2.61 24.01
CA LEU A 219 -12.94 -4.02 23.99
C LEU A 219 -14.06 -4.37 23.00
N SER A 220 -14.94 -3.41 22.68
CA SER A 220 -16.01 -3.62 21.71
C SER A 220 -15.54 -3.52 20.25
N PHE A 221 -14.43 -2.82 20.00
CA PHE A 221 -13.83 -2.66 18.67
C PHE A 221 -12.74 -3.70 18.37
N LEU A 222 -12.07 -4.23 19.40
CA LEU A 222 -11.03 -5.24 19.26
C LEU A 222 -11.62 -6.61 18.89
N SER A 223 -11.29 -7.10 17.70
CA SER A 223 -11.82 -8.36 17.17
C SER A 223 -11.40 -9.57 18.02
N GLU A 224 -10.18 -9.54 18.54
CA GLU A 224 -9.55 -10.53 19.40
C GLU A 224 -10.24 -10.61 20.77
N ALA A 225 -10.85 -9.52 21.21
CA ALA A 225 -11.52 -9.40 22.51
C ALA A 225 -13.02 -9.75 22.46
N ALA A 226 -13.59 -10.07 21.29
CA ALA A 226 -15.03 -10.23 21.11
C ALA A 226 -15.68 -11.23 22.08
N VAL A 227 -15.02 -12.37 22.34
CA VAL A 227 -15.53 -13.39 23.28
C VAL A 227 -15.48 -12.88 24.72
N PHE A 228 -14.40 -12.20 25.10
CA PHE A 228 -14.26 -11.60 26.43
C PHE A 228 -15.28 -10.46 26.64
N TYR A 229 -15.55 -9.67 25.61
CA TYR A 229 -16.60 -8.65 25.63
C TYR A 229 -17.99 -9.25 25.86
N GLN A 230 -18.28 -10.44 25.29
CA GLN A 230 -19.51 -11.17 25.60
C GLN A 230 -19.56 -11.63 27.07
N TRP A 231 -18.43 -12.05 27.65
CA TRP A 231 -18.37 -12.40 29.08
C TRP A 231 -18.73 -11.21 29.96
N ILE A 232 -18.20 -10.03 29.65
CA ILE A 232 -18.51 -8.78 30.35
C ILE A 232 -20.00 -8.47 30.28
N ASN A 233 -20.62 -8.64 29.11
CA ASN A 233 -22.05 -8.41 28.93
C ASN A 233 -22.91 -9.38 29.75
N ASN A 234 -22.54 -10.67 29.76
CA ASN A 234 -23.24 -11.70 30.53
C ASN A 234 -23.07 -11.54 32.04
N ALA A 235 -21.96 -10.95 32.47
CA ALA A 235 -21.63 -10.68 33.87
C ALA A 235 -22.16 -9.33 34.39
N SER A 236 -22.73 -8.49 33.51
CA SER A 236 -23.17 -7.13 33.82
C SER A 236 -22.07 -6.24 34.43
N LEU A 237 -20.83 -6.35 33.92
CA LEU A 237 -19.65 -5.61 34.43
C LEU A 237 -19.31 -4.36 33.60
N GLN A 238 -20.18 -3.92 32.70
CA GLN A 238 -19.93 -2.77 31.81
C GLN A 238 -19.61 -1.50 32.60
N SER A 239 -20.44 -1.19 33.61
CA SER A 239 -20.29 0.03 34.42
C SER A 239 -18.97 0.09 35.18
N MET A 240 -18.48 -1.06 35.63
CA MET A 240 -17.21 -1.17 36.33
C MET A 240 -16.04 -0.85 35.39
N LEU A 241 -16.04 -1.40 34.17
CA LEU A 241 -14.97 -1.18 33.19
C LEU A 241 -15.02 0.19 32.53
N SER A 242 -16.19 0.82 32.42
CA SER A 242 -16.32 2.17 31.85
C SER A 242 -16.00 3.28 32.84
N ALA A 243 -16.27 3.09 34.14
CA ALA A 243 -16.17 4.16 35.15
C ALA A 243 -14.88 4.13 35.97
N THR A 244 -14.23 2.97 36.12
CA THR A 244 -13.01 2.85 36.94
C THR A 244 -11.82 3.39 36.16
N SER A 245 -11.05 4.30 36.77
CA SER A 245 -9.80 4.80 36.20
C SER A 245 -8.62 3.91 36.58
N ASN A 246 -7.54 4.04 35.81
CA ASN A 246 -6.29 3.30 35.99
C ASN A 246 -6.51 1.78 35.99
N LEU A 247 -7.10 1.25 34.92
CA LEU A 247 -7.28 -0.18 34.74
C LEU A 247 -6.21 -0.76 33.80
N THR A 248 -5.85 -2.03 34.04
CA THR A 248 -5.17 -2.84 33.03
C THR A 248 -5.96 -4.12 32.84
N VAL A 249 -6.52 -4.34 31.65
CA VAL A 249 -7.33 -5.53 31.37
C VAL A 249 -6.53 -6.52 30.54
N LEU A 250 -6.36 -7.73 31.08
CA LEU A 250 -5.69 -8.84 30.45
C LEU A 250 -6.73 -9.71 29.74
N VAL A 251 -6.83 -9.58 28.42
CA VAL A 251 -7.83 -10.27 27.61
C VAL A 251 -7.24 -11.57 27.08
N PRO A 252 -7.79 -12.75 27.44
CA PRO A 252 -7.34 -14.00 26.84
C PRO A 252 -7.71 -14.04 25.35
N SER A 253 -6.74 -14.39 24.51
CA SER A 253 -6.97 -14.57 23.08
C SER A 253 -7.96 -15.70 22.81
N LEU A 254 -8.54 -15.74 21.59
CA LEU A 254 -9.43 -16.82 21.20
C LEU A 254 -8.77 -18.21 21.33
N GLN A 255 -7.46 -18.30 21.08
CA GLN A 255 -6.70 -19.54 21.23
C GLN A 255 -6.59 -19.92 22.71
N ALA A 256 -6.27 -18.96 23.58
CA ALA A 256 -6.20 -19.16 25.03
C ALA A 256 -7.51 -19.72 25.62
N ILE A 257 -8.66 -19.24 25.14
CA ILE A 257 -10.00 -19.68 25.57
C ILE A 257 -10.33 -21.09 25.05
N LYS A 258 -9.79 -21.47 23.89
CA LYS A 258 -9.94 -22.83 23.34
C LYS A 258 -9.09 -23.85 24.08
N ASP A 259 -7.91 -23.44 24.53
CA ASP A 259 -6.94 -24.31 25.21
C ASP A 259 -7.26 -24.56 26.70
N MET A 260 -8.30 -23.91 27.23
CA MET A 260 -8.80 -24.17 28.59
C MET A 260 -9.28 -25.63 28.74
N ASP A 261 -9.01 -26.23 29.90
CA ASP A 261 -9.60 -27.53 30.25
C ASP A 261 -11.13 -27.45 30.29
N GLN A 262 -11.79 -28.53 29.85
CA GLN A 262 -13.25 -28.53 29.70
C GLN A 262 -13.97 -28.40 31.06
N ASN A 263 -13.41 -28.92 32.15
CA ASN A 263 -14.00 -28.79 33.48
C ASN A 263 -13.82 -27.37 34.00
N GLU A 264 -12.62 -26.81 33.85
CA GLU A 264 -12.33 -25.41 34.22
C GLU A 264 -13.23 -24.44 33.44
N LYS A 265 -13.38 -24.68 32.13
CA LYS A 265 -14.25 -23.88 31.26
C LYS A 265 -15.71 -23.95 31.71
N SER A 266 -16.21 -25.15 32.04
CA SER A 266 -17.58 -25.34 32.53
C SER A 266 -17.82 -24.65 33.88
N PHE A 267 -16.82 -24.65 34.76
CA PHE A 267 -16.89 -24.00 36.05
C PHE A 267 -16.83 -22.47 35.95
N TRP A 268 -15.79 -21.94 35.31
CA TRP A 268 -15.50 -20.50 35.29
C TRP A 268 -16.41 -19.70 34.36
N LEU A 269 -16.84 -20.29 33.24
CA LEU A 269 -17.76 -19.62 32.32
C LEU A 269 -19.24 -19.76 32.74
N SER A 270 -19.51 -20.37 33.90
CA SER A 270 -20.84 -20.38 34.49
C SER A 270 -21.26 -18.98 34.94
N ARG A 271 -22.57 -18.72 34.95
CA ARG A 271 -23.15 -17.40 35.29
C ARG A 271 -22.68 -16.86 36.65
N ASN A 272 -22.43 -17.72 37.62
CA ASN A 272 -22.05 -17.31 38.98
C ASN A 272 -20.55 -16.99 39.11
N ASN A 273 -19.70 -17.64 38.31
CA ASN A 273 -18.24 -17.55 38.46
C ASN A 273 -17.60 -16.59 37.45
N ILE A 274 -18.25 -16.36 36.31
CA ILE A 274 -17.72 -15.48 35.26
C ILE A 274 -17.41 -14.04 35.74
N PRO A 275 -18.16 -13.42 36.69
CA PRO A 275 -17.79 -12.10 37.19
C PRO A 275 -16.47 -12.12 37.98
N ALA A 276 -16.19 -13.20 38.71
CA ALA A 276 -14.93 -13.35 39.44
C ALA A 276 -13.76 -13.57 38.48
N LEU A 277 -13.95 -14.38 37.44
CA LEU A 277 -12.96 -14.59 36.38
C LEU A 277 -12.58 -13.28 35.69
N ILE A 278 -13.57 -12.46 35.31
CA ILE A 278 -13.32 -11.16 34.66
C ILE A 278 -12.56 -10.22 35.61
N LYS A 279 -12.96 -10.15 36.89
CA LYS A 279 -12.27 -9.34 37.90
C LYS A 279 -10.83 -9.79 38.15
N TYR A 280 -10.53 -11.08 38.01
CA TYR A 280 -9.18 -11.65 38.10
C TYR A 280 -8.29 -11.21 36.92
N HIS A 281 -8.88 -11.04 35.74
CA HIS A 281 -8.20 -10.51 34.55
C HIS A 281 -8.08 -8.98 34.51
N THR A 282 -8.72 -8.28 35.44
CA THR A 282 -8.67 -6.82 35.53
C THR A 282 -7.74 -6.41 36.67
N LEU A 283 -6.62 -5.80 36.35
CA LEU A 283 -5.67 -5.26 37.31
C LEU A 283 -6.02 -3.82 37.71
N LEU A 284 -5.71 -3.48 38.95
CA LEU A 284 -5.77 -2.12 39.49
C LEU A 284 -4.42 -1.42 39.25
N GLY A 285 -4.45 -0.38 38.43
CA GLY A 285 -3.28 0.34 37.92
C GLY A 285 -3.19 0.26 36.39
N THR A 286 -2.55 1.24 35.76
CA THR A 286 -2.21 1.22 34.33
C THR A 286 -0.77 0.75 34.19
N TYR A 287 -0.58 -0.42 33.58
CA TYR A 287 0.72 -1.05 33.42
C TYR A 287 0.95 -1.31 31.94
N ARG A 288 1.79 -0.49 31.30
CA ARG A 288 2.30 -0.79 29.96
C ARG A 288 3.36 -1.88 30.03
N VAL A 289 3.68 -2.49 28.89
CA VAL A 289 4.75 -3.50 28.82
C VAL A 289 6.06 -2.93 29.36
N ALA A 290 6.38 -1.68 29.02
CA ALA A 290 7.55 -0.98 29.54
C ALA A 290 7.52 -0.79 31.07
N ASP A 291 6.36 -0.44 31.64
CA ASP A 291 6.21 -0.27 33.09
C ASP A 291 6.46 -1.59 33.82
N LEU A 292 5.88 -2.68 33.31
CA LEU A 292 6.09 -4.04 33.84
C LEU A 292 7.57 -4.45 33.80
N GLN A 293 8.34 -4.01 32.79
CA GLN A 293 9.79 -4.27 32.74
C GLN A 293 10.56 -3.60 33.87
N THR A 294 10.09 -2.45 34.37
CA THR A 294 10.77 -1.72 35.46
C THR A 294 10.43 -2.22 36.86
N LEU A 295 9.28 -2.88 37.04
CA LEU A 295 8.84 -3.39 38.34
C LEU A 295 9.76 -4.52 38.87
N PRO A 296 9.96 -4.67 40.19
CA PRO A 296 10.73 -5.79 40.72
C PRO A 296 10.01 -7.12 40.47
N SER A 297 10.74 -8.22 40.26
CA SER A 297 10.14 -9.55 40.04
C SER A 297 9.34 -10.09 41.23
N SER A 298 9.51 -9.50 42.43
CA SER A 298 8.69 -9.80 43.62
C SER A 298 7.40 -9.00 43.67
N HIS A 299 7.12 -8.13 42.69
CA HIS A 299 5.93 -7.30 42.68
C HIS A 299 4.69 -8.15 42.38
N MET A 300 3.66 -7.97 43.19
CA MET A 300 2.37 -8.64 43.05
C MET A 300 1.37 -7.63 42.50
N LEU A 301 0.76 -7.93 41.35
CA LEU A 301 -0.17 -7.06 40.66
C LEU A 301 -1.57 -7.26 41.24
N ALA A 302 -2.12 -6.25 41.90
CA ALA A 302 -3.45 -6.34 42.50
C ALA A 302 -4.54 -6.42 41.43
N THR A 303 -5.43 -7.40 41.56
CA THR A 303 -6.60 -7.55 40.68
C THR A 303 -7.81 -6.79 41.26
N SER A 304 -8.83 -6.58 40.43
CA SER A 304 -10.13 -6.09 40.88
C SER A 304 -10.90 -7.13 41.69
N LEU A 305 -10.48 -8.40 41.66
CA LEU A 305 -11.03 -9.42 42.54
C LEU A 305 -10.42 -9.21 43.93
N GLN A 306 -11.28 -8.96 44.91
CA GLN A 306 -10.84 -8.54 46.24
C GLN A 306 -9.92 -9.60 46.88
N GLY A 307 -8.72 -9.18 47.28
CA GLY A 307 -7.74 -10.04 47.94
C GLY A 307 -6.92 -10.92 46.99
N SER A 308 -7.09 -10.77 45.69
CA SER A 308 -6.37 -11.54 44.67
C SER A 308 -5.28 -10.70 43.99
N PHE A 309 -4.15 -11.36 43.72
CA PHE A 309 -2.95 -10.77 43.11
C PHE A 309 -2.36 -11.71 42.06
N LEU A 310 -1.80 -11.14 40.99
CA LEU A 310 -1.07 -11.89 39.95
C LEU A 310 0.44 -11.72 40.11
N ARG A 311 1.19 -12.79 39.91
CA ARG A 311 2.65 -12.78 39.91
C ARG A 311 3.22 -12.39 38.55
N LEU A 312 4.18 -11.48 38.59
CA LEU A 312 5.00 -11.09 37.45
C LEU A 312 6.28 -11.93 37.41
N ASP A 313 6.46 -12.69 36.34
CA ASP A 313 7.67 -13.48 36.11
C ASP A 313 8.47 -12.90 34.92
N LYS A 314 9.79 -12.80 35.10
CA LYS A 314 10.73 -12.26 34.10
C LYS A 314 11.79 -13.30 33.77
N ALA A 315 11.88 -13.72 32.52
CA ALA A 315 12.88 -14.66 32.04
C ALA A 315 13.39 -14.23 30.66
N ASP A 316 14.71 -14.13 30.50
CA ASP A 316 15.39 -13.86 29.22
C ASP A 316 14.84 -12.66 28.42
N GLY A 317 14.45 -11.59 29.14
CA GLY A 317 13.88 -10.37 28.54
C GLY A 317 12.39 -10.48 28.19
N ASN A 318 11.77 -11.65 28.34
CA ASN A 318 10.34 -11.85 28.18
C ASN A 318 9.62 -11.71 29.53
N ILE A 319 8.43 -11.12 29.52
CA ILE A 319 7.60 -10.90 30.70
C ILE A 319 6.36 -11.77 30.59
N THR A 320 6.04 -12.44 31.68
CA THR A 320 4.80 -13.20 31.81
C THR A 320 4.06 -12.85 33.09
N ILE A 321 2.73 -12.92 33.05
CA ILE A 321 1.87 -12.78 34.22
C ILE A 321 1.20 -14.14 34.46
N GLU A 322 1.47 -14.79 35.59
CA GLU A 322 1.00 -16.17 35.88
C GLU A 322 1.33 -17.17 34.74
N GLY A 323 2.50 -16.97 34.10
CA GLY A 323 2.96 -17.72 32.95
C GLY A 323 2.25 -17.41 31.62
N ALA A 324 1.37 -16.41 31.57
CA ALA A 324 0.77 -15.91 30.33
C ALA A 324 1.68 -14.85 29.70
N SER A 325 1.94 -14.96 28.39
CA SER A 325 2.69 -13.97 27.63
C SER A 325 1.76 -13.04 26.85
N PHE A 326 2.26 -11.85 26.53
CA PHE A 326 1.56 -10.86 25.70
C PHE A 326 1.59 -11.29 24.22
N VAL A 327 0.40 -11.34 23.60
CA VAL A 327 0.22 -11.57 22.16
C VAL A 327 0.15 -10.23 21.43
N ASP A 328 -0.60 -9.31 21.99
CA ASP A 328 -0.73 -7.92 21.56
C ASP A 328 -0.88 -7.06 22.83
N GLY A 329 -0.28 -5.88 22.86
CA GLY A 329 -0.10 -5.15 24.11
C GLY A 329 -0.10 -3.64 23.91
N ASP A 330 -0.28 -2.93 25.02
CA ASP A 330 -0.31 -1.47 25.08
C ASP A 330 -1.46 -0.83 24.27
N ASN A 331 -2.60 -1.53 24.13
CA ASN A 331 -3.80 -0.96 23.52
C ASN A 331 -4.37 0.13 24.46
N ALA A 332 -4.21 1.39 24.05
CA ALA A 332 -4.53 2.54 24.88
C ALA A 332 -6.04 2.72 25.07
N ALA A 333 -6.45 3.09 26.27
CA ALA A 333 -7.80 3.50 26.60
C ALA A 333 -7.78 4.74 27.52
N THR A 334 -8.80 5.58 27.50
CA THR A 334 -8.86 6.82 28.30
C THR A 334 -8.79 6.58 29.82
N ASN A 335 -9.20 5.40 30.27
CA ASN A 335 -9.19 5.01 31.68
C ASN A 335 -8.25 3.83 31.97
N GLY A 336 -7.37 3.44 31.04
CA GLY A 336 -6.51 2.29 31.25
C GLY A 336 -5.72 1.80 30.02
N VAL A 337 -5.39 0.51 30.05
CA VAL A 337 -4.71 -0.19 28.95
C VAL A 337 -5.26 -1.61 28.83
N VAL A 338 -5.33 -2.10 27.60
CA VAL A 338 -5.76 -3.46 27.28
C VAL A 338 -4.58 -4.24 26.71
N HIS A 339 -4.41 -5.47 27.20
CA HIS A 339 -3.41 -6.41 26.70
C HIS A 339 -4.07 -7.71 26.31
N ILE A 340 -3.74 -8.25 25.14
CA ILE A 340 -4.14 -9.59 24.72
C ILE A 340 -3.08 -10.59 25.19
N ILE A 341 -3.50 -11.64 25.88
CA ILE A 341 -2.60 -12.67 26.43
C ILE A 341 -2.89 -14.06 25.86
N ASN A 342 -1.89 -14.93 25.86
CA ASN A 342 -1.98 -16.27 25.26
C ASN A 342 -2.57 -17.35 26.18
N LYS A 343 -3.01 -17.01 27.39
CA LYS A 343 -3.51 -17.95 28.39
C LYS A 343 -4.61 -17.32 29.23
N THR A 344 -5.66 -18.08 29.54
CA THR A 344 -6.72 -17.64 30.47
C THR A 344 -6.24 -17.78 31.90
N LEU A 345 -6.30 -16.69 32.67
CA LEU A 345 -5.89 -16.64 34.07
C LEU A 345 -7.00 -17.12 34.98
N MET A 346 -6.71 -18.08 35.86
CA MET A 346 -7.70 -18.69 36.74
C MET A 346 -7.14 -18.81 38.15
N GLU A 347 -7.94 -18.46 39.14
CA GLU A 347 -7.52 -18.56 40.53
C GLU A 347 -7.57 -20.02 41.00
N THR A 348 -6.39 -20.63 41.18
CA THR A 348 -6.25 -22.05 41.56
C THR A 348 -6.82 -22.39 42.95
N LEU A 349 -7.02 -21.38 43.82
CA LEU A 349 -7.62 -21.56 45.14
C LEU A 349 -9.13 -21.84 45.08
N PHE A 350 -9.84 -21.37 44.04
CA PHE A 350 -11.28 -21.55 43.89
C PHE A 350 -11.67 -22.98 43.51
N ILE A 351 -10.83 -23.70 42.76
CA ILE A 351 -11.12 -25.06 42.29
C ILE A 351 -10.95 -26.10 43.42
N ARG A 352 -10.06 -25.83 44.39
CA ARG A 352 -9.77 -26.78 45.49
C ARG A 352 -10.88 -26.89 46.54
N SER A 353 -11.75 -25.89 46.68
CA SER A 353 -12.85 -25.95 47.64
C SER A 353 -14.00 -26.86 47.20
N ASP A 354 -14.29 -26.94 45.90
CA ASP A 354 -15.42 -27.73 45.39
C ASP A 354 -15.04 -29.17 45.06
N PHE A 355 -13.80 -29.43 44.64
CA PHE A 355 -13.35 -30.81 44.36
C PHE A 355 -13.12 -31.65 45.63
N ALA A 356 -13.00 -31.01 46.80
CA ALA A 356 -12.84 -31.69 48.09
C ALA A 356 -14.16 -32.18 48.71
N ILE A 357 -15.31 -31.99 48.04
CA ILE A 357 -16.60 -32.57 48.46
C ILE A 357 -16.86 -33.87 47.69
N THR A 358 -15.91 -34.80 47.72
CA THR A 358 -16.19 -36.21 47.39
C THR A 358 -16.69 -36.90 48.66
N HIS A 359 -18.01 -37.11 48.74
CA HIS A 359 -18.75 -37.97 49.66
C HIS A 359 -17.91 -38.75 50.69
N SER A 360 -17.69 -38.19 51.87
CA SER A 360 -17.36 -39.00 53.05
C SER A 360 -18.63 -39.65 53.57
N THR A 361 -18.82 -40.94 53.27
CA THR A 361 -19.85 -41.77 53.89
C THR A 361 -19.45 -42.05 55.34
N CYS A 362 -20.07 -41.36 56.30
CA CYS A 362 -20.04 -41.81 57.69
C CYS A 362 -20.94 -43.05 57.82
N ILE A 363 -20.33 -44.21 58.07
CA ILE A 363 -21.08 -45.43 58.41
C ILE A 363 -21.37 -45.38 59.92
N CYS A 364 -22.64 -45.22 60.27
CA CYS A 364 -23.11 -45.38 61.65
C CYS A 364 -23.39 -46.87 61.93
N SER A 365 -22.58 -47.52 62.75
CA SER A 365 -22.99 -48.72 63.47
C SER A 365 -22.77 -48.51 64.97
N GLY A 366 -23.85 -48.50 65.75
CA GLY A 366 -23.85 -48.63 67.22
C GLY A 366 -22.83 -47.79 68.01
N ALA A 367 -23.27 -46.68 68.58
CA ALA A 367 -22.62 -45.92 69.67
C ALA A 367 -21.12 -45.54 69.53
N SER A 368 -20.53 -45.55 68.34
CA SER A 368 -19.18 -44.99 68.10
C SER A 368 -19.11 -44.36 66.71
N VAL A 369 -18.63 -43.12 66.65
CA VAL A 369 -18.32 -42.38 65.42
C VAL A 369 -16.80 -42.35 65.29
N ILE A 370 -16.26 -42.97 64.26
CA ILE A 370 -14.85 -42.83 63.87
C ILE A 370 -14.83 -41.89 62.66
N CYS A 371 -14.32 -40.68 62.86
CA CYS A 371 -13.98 -39.75 61.77
C CYS A 371 -12.46 -39.55 61.78
N ASP A 372 -11.83 -39.68 60.61
CA ASP A 372 -10.40 -39.39 60.44
C ASP A 372 -10.08 -37.92 60.76
N LEU A 373 -9.03 -37.73 61.56
CA LEU A 373 -8.72 -36.51 62.31
C LEU A 373 -7.97 -35.42 61.50
N THR A 374 -8.00 -35.47 60.17
CA THR A 374 -7.13 -34.63 59.31
C THR A 374 -7.76 -33.31 58.83
N TYR A 375 -9.05 -33.04 59.08
CA TYR A 375 -9.78 -31.95 58.42
C TYR A 375 -10.30 -30.80 59.31
N ILE A 376 -9.93 -30.73 60.59
CA ILE A 376 -10.46 -29.70 61.51
C ILE A 376 -9.76 -28.32 61.31
N PHE A 377 -8.59 -28.26 60.69
CA PHE A 377 -7.85 -27.00 60.55
C PHE A 377 -8.39 -26.02 59.50
N PHE A 378 -9.21 -26.47 58.55
CA PHE A 378 -9.63 -25.63 57.41
C PHE A 378 -10.91 -24.81 57.65
N LEU A 379 -11.75 -25.18 58.62
CA LEU A 379 -13.04 -24.51 58.86
C LEU A 379 -12.92 -23.15 59.58
N VAL A 380 -11.75 -22.81 60.10
CA VAL A 380 -11.55 -21.54 60.81
C VAL A 380 -11.40 -20.36 59.85
N TYR A 381 -10.89 -20.56 58.63
CA TYR A 381 -10.64 -19.46 57.69
C TYR A 381 -11.86 -19.03 56.88
N ALA A 382 -12.80 -19.94 56.59
CA ALA A 382 -13.99 -19.64 55.80
C ALA A 382 -14.98 -18.69 56.51
N ASN A 383 -14.94 -18.61 57.84
CA ASN A 383 -15.84 -17.75 58.62
C ASN A 383 -15.34 -16.30 58.78
N ILE A 384 -14.06 -16.00 58.50
CA ILE A 384 -13.54 -14.63 58.59
C ILE A 384 -14.04 -13.75 57.43
N LEU A 385 -14.45 -14.35 56.30
CA LEU A 385 -14.96 -13.64 55.12
C LEU A 385 -16.48 -13.39 55.10
N ARG A 386 -17.25 -13.88 56.08
CA ARG A 386 -18.73 -13.70 56.15
C ARG A 386 -19.23 -12.71 57.21
N GLY A 387 -18.35 -11.93 57.85
CA GLY A 387 -18.75 -10.74 58.60
C GLY A 387 -19.72 -10.96 59.77
N THR A 388 -19.69 -12.11 60.45
CA THR A 388 -20.49 -12.34 61.67
C THR A 388 -19.62 -12.29 62.91
N SER A 389 -20.00 -11.41 63.85
CA SER A 389 -19.31 -11.22 65.14
C SER A 389 -19.50 -12.44 66.04
N LEU A 390 -18.40 -13.10 66.42
CA LEU A 390 -18.38 -14.16 67.43
C LEU A 390 -18.01 -13.57 68.80
N LYS A 391 -19.00 -13.44 69.69
CA LYS A 391 -18.76 -13.26 71.13
C LYS A 391 -18.27 -14.57 71.72
N SER A 392 -17.01 -14.62 72.13
CA SER A 392 -16.43 -15.72 72.91
C SER A 392 -16.95 -15.69 74.35
N ARG A 393 -17.61 -16.77 74.79
CA ARG A 393 -17.70 -17.14 76.21
C ARG A 393 -17.24 -18.57 76.37
N THR A 394 -16.07 -18.74 76.97
CA THR A 394 -15.45 -20.03 77.28
C THR A 394 -16.21 -20.77 78.37
N ARG A 395 -16.63 -22.01 78.08
CA ARG A 395 -16.48 -23.17 78.98
C ARG A 395 -16.77 -24.45 78.19
N GLY A 396 -15.83 -25.40 78.28
CA GLY A 396 -15.76 -26.57 77.42
C GLY A 396 -16.97 -27.50 77.52
N LYS A 397 -17.45 -27.90 76.33
CA LYS A 397 -17.98 -29.22 75.95
C LYS A 397 -18.38 -29.12 74.47
N ALA A 398 -18.15 -30.19 73.73
CA ALA A 398 -18.35 -30.27 72.28
C ALA A 398 -19.74 -29.77 71.86
N ILE A 399 -19.79 -28.88 70.87
CA ILE A 399 -21.02 -28.41 70.25
C ILE A 399 -21.22 -29.22 68.96
N CYS A 400 -22.19 -30.13 68.95
CA CYS A 400 -22.76 -30.67 67.72
C CYS A 400 -23.64 -29.59 67.09
N TYR A 401 -23.34 -29.15 65.87
CA TYR A 401 -24.27 -28.34 65.08
C TYR A 401 -25.26 -29.26 64.38
N HIS A 402 -26.50 -29.28 64.86
CA HIS A 402 -27.65 -29.75 64.08
C HIS A 402 -28.03 -28.61 63.12
N TYR A 403 -27.83 -28.81 61.81
CA TYR A 403 -28.45 -27.94 60.81
C TYR A 403 -29.83 -28.49 60.44
N LEU A 404 -30.87 -27.83 60.95
CA LEU A 404 -32.22 -27.86 60.39
C LEU A 404 -32.20 -27.05 59.09
N LEU A 405 -32.39 -27.73 57.96
CA LEU A 405 -32.72 -27.08 56.69
C LEU A 405 -34.16 -26.54 56.77
N PRO A 406 -34.44 -25.26 56.47
CA PRO A 406 -35.79 -24.85 56.15
C PRO A 406 -36.13 -25.29 54.73
N SER A 407 -37.11 -26.18 54.65
CA SER A 407 -38.07 -26.40 53.57
C SER A 407 -38.01 -25.43 52.37
N LEU A 408 -37.72 -25.98 51.19
CA LEU A 408 -38.27 -25.47 49.93
C LEU A 408 -38.88 -26.67 49.19
N ASN A 409 -40.20 -26.72 49.25
CA ASN A 409 -41.07 -27.62 48.51
C ASN A 409 -40.87 -27.42 47.00
N TYR A 410 -40.70 -28.53 46.29
CA TYR A 410 -41.40 -28.75 45.02
C TYR A 410 -41.89 -30.21 45.02
N CYS A 411 -43.21 -30.37 45.12
CA CYS A 411 -43.92 -31.58 44.70
C CYS A 411 -44.08 -31.55 43.17
N ILE A 412 -44.29 -32.75 42.61
CA ILE A 412 -44.86 -33.04 41.29
C ILE A 412 -46.12 -32.20 41.04
#